data_AF-A0A0F8WLM4-F1
#
_entry.id   AF-A0A0F8WLM4-F1
#
_cell.length_a   1.000
_cell.length_b   1.000
_cell.length_c   1.000
_cell.angle_alpha   90.00
_cell.angle_beta   90.00
_cell.angle_gamma   90.00
#
_symmetry.space_group_name_H-M   'P 1'
#
loop_
_entity.id
_entity.type
_entity.pdbx_description
1 polymer ?
#
loop_
_entity_poly.entity_id
_entity_poly.type
_entity_poly.pdbx_seq_one_letter_code
_entity_poly.pdbx_strand_id
1 'polypeptide(L)'
;KASVEPAIVRVARTTGEAFAWNSQNINIDTTDTLLSIQNQSPTKDLVIDRFIFCAGDVSHRFEVFKITADYTPTGTAVPGVALGPRGGAGTTSAVAKSDETGVDQVAANVFMEVSLLALTPIEVKCGMVLGGGVGIGVDQIGEGTLACCIAFGYFVDRK
;
A
#
# COMPACT_ATOMS: atom_id res chain seq x y z
N LYS A 1 -6.79 18.30 26.25
CA LYS A 1 -5.49 17.99 25.59
C LYS A 1 -5.57 18.52 24.16
N ALA A 2 -4.64 19.38 23.73
CA ALA A 2 -4.60 19.76 22.32
C ALA A 2 -4.40 18.49 21.47
N SER A 3 -5.24 18.30 20.45
CA SER A 3 -5.10 17.22 19.48
C SER A 3 -3.78 17.43 18.73
N VAL A 4 -2.88 16.46 18.80
CA VAL A 4 -1.64 16.48 18.00
C VAL A 4 -2.03 16.14 16.56
N GLU A 5 -1.65 17.00 15.61
CA GLU A 5 -1.88 16.79 14.19
C GLU A 5 -1.26 15.45 13.73
N PRO A 6 -2.00 14.59 13.00
CA PRO A 6 -1.44 13.36 12.45
C PRO A 6 -0.24 13.63 11.54
N ALA A 7 0.80 12.80 11.63
CA ALA A 7 2.05 13.01 10.90
C ALA A 7 1.84 13.11 9.39
N ILE A 8 1.01 12.23 8.81
CA ILE A 8 0.68 12.26 7.38
C ILE A 8 0.06 13.60 6.94
N VAL A 9 -0.80 14.20 7.76
CA VAL A 9 -1.43 15.50 7.46
C VAL A 9 -0.38 16.61 7.52
N ARG A 10 0.50 16.59 8.53
CA ARG A 10 1.61 17.53 8.62
C ARG A 10 2.51 17.46 7.40
N VAL A 11 2.96 16.26 7.02
CA VAL A 11 3.86 16.03 5.88
C VAL A 11 3.20 16.42 4.55
N ALA A 12 1.93 16.06 4.35
CA ALA A 12 1.14 16.48 3.18
C ALA A 12 1.15 18.01 2.99
N ARG A 13 1.00 18.76 4.08
CA ARG A 13 0.94 20.23 4.06
C ARG A 13 2.32 20.89 3.94
N THR A 14 3.36 20.33 4.58
CA THR A 14 4.67 20.99 4.65
C THR A 14 5.57 20.65 3.47
N THR A 15 5.67 19.37 3.11
CA THR A 15 6.57 18.89 2.05
C THR A 15 5.83 18.44 0.81
N GLY A 16 4.55 18.06 0.93
CA GLY A 16 3.79 17.48 -0.19
C GLY A 16 4.10 16.00 -0.42
N GLU A 17 4.86 15.36 0.46
CA GLU A 17 5.33 13.98 0.30
C GLU A 17 4.46 12.96 1.02
N ALA A 18 3.15 13.15 0.97
CA ALA A 18 2.16 12.22 1.49
C ALA A 18 1.21 11.81 0.36
N PHE A 19 0.98 10.51 0.23
CA PHE A 19 0.32 9.92 -0.92
C PHE A 19 -0.68 8.84 -0.51
N ALA A 20 -1.64 8.60 -1.40
CA ALA A 20 -2.46 7.39 -1.40
C ALA A 20 -2.21 6.58 -2.68
N TRP A 21 -2.17 5.26 -2.54
CA TRP A 21 -2.11 4.30 -3.64
C TRP A 21 -3.33 3.40 -3.56
N ASN A 22 -4.12 3.36 -4.63
CA ASN A 22 -5.38 2.63 -4.69
C ASN A 22 -5.29 1.58 -5.80
N SER A 23 -5.41 0.30 -5.44
CA SER A 23 -5.43 -0.81 -6.42
C SER A 23 -6.61 -0.74 -7.39
N GLN A 24 -7.60 0.10 -7.08
CA GLN A 24 -8.95 0.10 -7.66
C GLN A 24 -9.70 -1.20 -7.34
N ASN A 25 -11.00 -1.21 -7.62
CA ASN A 25 -11.81 -2.42 -7.49
C ASN A 25 -11.55 -3.29 -8.72
N ILE A 26 -10.73 -4.32 -8.55
CA ILE A 26 -10.20 -5.12 -9.67
C ILE A 26 -10.40 -6.60 -9.40
N ASN A 27 -10.56 -7.35 -10.50
CA ASN A 27 -10.39 -8.79 -10.51
C ASN A 27 -8.91 -9.04 -10.79
N ILE A 28 -8.23 -9.75 -9.89
CA ILE A 28 -6.84 -10.18 -10.10
C ILE A 28 -6.82 -11.68 -10.30
N ASP A 29 -5.83 -12.16 -11.05
CA ASP A 29 -5.67 -13.61 -11.24
C ASP A 29 -5.33 -14.30 -9.91
N THR A 30 -5.70 -15.58 -9.82
CA THR A 30 -5.55 -16.40 -8.60
C THR A 30 -4.08 -16.73 -8.35
N THR A 31 -3.33 -15.75 -7.83
CA THR A 31 -1.94 -15.76 -7.30
C THR A 31 -1.36 -14.35 -7.30
N ASP A 32 -2.00 -13.42 -8.02
CA ASP A 32 -1.43 -12.10 -8.23
C ASP A 32 -1.61 -11.23 -6.99
N THR A 33 -0.67 -10.31 -6.81
CA THR A 33 -0.71 -9.35 -5.72
C THR A 33 -1.63 -8.18 -6.07
N LEU A 34 -2.62 -7.93 -5.20
CA LEU A 34 -3.62 -6.88 -5.37
C LEU A 34 -2.99 -5.49 -5.42
N LEU A 35 -2.03 -5.24 -4.52
CA LEU A 35 -1.27 -4.00 -4.45
C LEU A 35 0.16 -4.27 -3.96
N SER A 36 1.15 -3.93 -4.77
CA SER A 36 2.54 -3.84 -4.35
C SER A 36 2.98 -2.37 -4.24
N ILE A 37 3.82 -2.07 -3.25
CA ILE A 37 4.43 -0.75 -3.06
C ILE A 37 5.88 -0.96 -2.63
N GLN A 38 6.81 -0.39 -3.39
CA GLN A 38 8.23 -0.41 -3.09
C GLN A 38 8.78 1.01 -2.97
N ASN A 39 9.52 1.27 -1.89
CA ASN A 39 10.23 2.53 -1.72
C ASN A 39 11.52 2.53 -2.57
N GLN A 40 11.60 3.35 -3.61
CA GLN A 40 12.81 3.54 -4.43
C GLN A 40 13.69 4.71 -3.96
N SER A 41 13.32 5.39 -2.87
CA SER A 41 14.13 6.49 -2.35
C SER A 41 15.41 5.99 -1.70
N PRO A 42 16.60 6.44 -2.15
CA PRO A 42 17.85 6.07 -1.50
C PRO A 42 18.01 6.76 -0.14
N THR A 43 17.35 7.90 0.08
CA THR A 43 17.60 8.80 1.22
C THR A 43 16.41 8.93 2.18
N LYS A 44 15.22 8.48 1.79
CA LYS A 44 14.01 8.61 2.59
C LYS A 44 13.41 7.25 2.93
N ASP A 45 12.77 7.20 4.08
CA ASP A 45 11.92 6.08 4.45
C ASP A 45 10.48 6.41 4.10
N LEU A 46 9.76 5.42 3.59
CA LEU A 46 8.33 5.51 3.33
C LEU A 46 7.59 4.91 4.53
N VAL A 47 6.82 5.74 5.23
CA VAL A 47 5.94 5.30 6.31
C VAL A 47 4.56 5.04 5.74
N ILE A 48 4.10 3.78 5.78
CA ILE A 48 2.70 3.42 5.54
C ILE A 48 1.93 3.65 6.85
N ASP A 49 1.10 4.68 6.85
CA ASP A 49 0.28 5.09 8.00
C ASP A 49 -0.86 4.11 8.24
N ARG A 50 -1.58 3.77 7.16
CA ARG A 50 -2.78 2.93 7.22
C ARG A 50 -3.13 2.32 5.88
N PHE A 51 -3.93 1.27 5.94
CA PHE A 51 -4.62 0.67 4.82
C PHE A 51 -6.14 0.82 4.96
N ILE A 52 -6.84 0.90 3.85
CA ILE A 52 -8.27 0.65 3.75
C ILE A 52 -8.45 -0.59 2.87
N PHE A 53 -9.05 -1.65 3.41
CA PHE A 53 -9.37 -2.86 2.66
C PHE A 53 -10.86 -2.92 2.37
N CYS A 54 -11.23 -3.42 1.20
CA CYS A 54 -12.62 -3.68 0.82
C CYS A 54 -12.72 -5.03 0.13
N ALA A 55 -13.55 -5.91 0.69
CA ALA A 55 -13.77 -7.27 0.19
C ALA A 55 -14.68 -7.34 -1.06
N GLY A 56 -15.25 -6.21 -1.52
CA GLY A 56 -16.03 -6.18 -2.76
C GLY A 56 -17.23 -7.13 -2.73
N ASP A 57 -17.12 -8.28 -3.39
CA ASP A 57 -18.21 -9.21 -3.71
C ASP A 57 -18.38 -10.41 -2.75
N VAL A 58 -17.28 -10.94 -2.20
CA VAL A 58 -17.30 -12.09 -1.29
C VAL A 58 -16.48 -11.81 -0.03
N SER A 59 -16.50 -12.73 0.92
CA SER A 59 -15.64 -12.59 2.10
C SER A 59 -14.21 -12.96 1.74
N HIS A 60 -13.25 -12.12 2.13
CA HIS A 60 -11.84 -12.27 1.81
C HIS A 60 -10.99 -12.19 3.06
N ARG A 61 -9.81 -12.80 2.98
CA ARG A 61 -8.72 -12.51 3.90
C ARG A 61 -7.64 -11.76 3.15
N PHE A 62 -7.29 -10.58 3.62
CA PHE A 62 -6.18 -9.81 3.10
C PHE A 62 -4.93 -10.12 3.90
N GLU A 63 -3.82 -10.34 3.20
CA GLU A 63 -2.52 -10.57 3.81
C GLU A 63 -1.54 -9.52 3.31
N VAL A 64 -0.89 -8.82 4.24
CA VAL A 64 0.18 -7.88 3.91
C VAL A 64 1.51 -8.52 4.27
N PHE A 65 2.39 -8.58 3.28
CA PHE A 65 3.68 -9.25 3.39
C PHE A 65 4.82 -8.39 2.87
N LYS A 66 6.02 -8.68 3.36
CA LYS A 66 7.25 -8.03 2.89
C LYS A 66 7.73 -8.69 1.61
N ILE A 67 8.09 -7.86 0.62
CA ILE A 67 8.78 -8.31 -0.59
C ILE A 67 10.26 -8.45 -0.26
N THR A 68 10.80 -9.67 -0.37
CA THR A 68 12.18 -9.99 0.02
C THR A 68 13.09 -10.34 -1.16
N ALA A 69 12.53 -10.57 -2.35
CA ALA A 69 13.29 -10.80 -3.56
C ALA A 69 13.34 -9.52 -4.39
N ASP A 70 14.46 -9.30 -5.09
CA ASP A 70 14.49 -8.34 -6.18
C ASP A 70 13.52 -8.81 -7.26
N TYR A 71 12.58 -7.96 -7.64
CA TYR A 71 11.65 -8.26 -8.72
C TYR A 71 11.53 -7.07 -9.67
N THR A 72 11.16 -7.36 -10.91
CA THR A 72 10.83 -6.34 -11.89
C THR A 72 9.31 -6.16 -11.88
N PRO A 73 8.77 -5.01 -11.49
CA PRO A 73 7.33 -4.83 -11.38
C PRO A 73 6.62 -4.90 -12.74
N THR A 74 5.76 -5.90 -12.94
CA THR A 74 5.09 -6.21 -14.23
C THR A 74 3.63 -5.77 -14.29
N GLY A 75 2.98 -5.56 -13.14
CA GLY A 75 1.56 -5.22 -13.04
C GLY A 75 1.20 -3.82 -13.55
N THR A 76 -0.08 -3.48 -13.41
CA THR A 76 -0.62 -2.17 -13.79
C THR A 76 -0.09 -1.09 -12.86
N ALA A 77 0.42 0.03 -13.42
CA ALA A 77 0.97 1.11 -12.61
C ALA A 77 -0.11 1.80 -11.76
N VAL A 78 0.16 1.92 -10.45
CA VAL A 78 -0.70 2.64 -9.50
C VAL A 78 0.02 3.94 -9.09
N PRO A 79 -0.22 5.07 -9.77
CA PRO A 79 0.44 6.32 -9.42
C PRO A 79 -0.02 6.80 -8.04
N GLY A 80 0.92 7.27 -7.23
CA GLY A 80 0.60 7.90 -5.95
C GLY A 80 -0.18 9.21 -6.15
N VAL A 81 -1.32 9.31 -5.49
CA VAL A 81 -2.15 10.53 -5.44
C VAL A 81 -1.70 11.36 -4.25
N ALA A 82 -1.23 12.58 -4.50
CA ALA A 82 -0.81 13.49 -3.44
C ALA A 82 -1.99 13.89 -2.53
N LEU A 83 -1.76 13.89 -1.21
CA LEU A 83 -2.78 14.18 -0.19
C LEU A 83 -2.80 15.65 0.25
N GLY A 84 -1.98 16.51 -0.36
CA GLY A 84 -1.83 17.90 0.04
C GLY A 84 -1.60 18.84 -1.14
N PRO A 85 -1.83 20.15 -0.94
CA PRO A 85 -1.78 21.16 -2.02
C PRO A 85 -0.39 21.38 -2.61
N ARG A 86 0.66 20.86 -1.96
CA ARG A 86 2.06 20.98 -2.40
C ARG A 86 2.54 19.79 -3.23
N GLY A 87 1.82 18.67 -3.23
CA GLY A 87 2.25 17.47 -3.96
C GLY A 87 1.71 17.46 -5.38
N GLY A 88 2.52 16.98 -6.32
CA GLY A 88 2.08 16.61 -7.67
C GLY A 88 1.63 15.16 -7.73
N ALA A 89 0.62 14.85 -8.54
CA ALA A 89 0.30 13.45 -8.84
C ALA A 89 1.47 12.80 -9.59
N GLY A 90 1.85 11.57 -9.21
CA GLY A 90 2.87 10.79 -9.94
C GLY A 90 4.33 11.16 -9.66
N THR A 91 4.65 12.07 -8.73
CA THR A 91 6.04 12.46 -8.40
C THR A 91 6.60 11.74 -7.16
N THR A 92 6.09 10.55 -6.85
CA THR A 92 6.51 9.79 -5.67
C THR A 92 7.76 8.96 -5.96
N SER A 93 8.65 8.83 -4.98
CA SER A 93 9.76 7.87 -5.03
C SER A 93 9.31 6.43 -4.76
N ALA A 94 8.02 6.16 -4.59
CA ALA A 94 7.49 4.81 -4.49
C ALA A 94 7.07 4.29 -5.87
N VAL A 95 7.39 3.04 -6.18
CA VAL A 95 6.81 2.32 -7.31
C VAL A 95 5.71 1.44 -6.76
N ALA A 96 4.49 1.61 -7.27
CA ALA A 96 3.35 0.80 -6.87
C ALA A 96 2.64 0.20 -8.08
N LYS A 97 2.20 -1.04 -7.93
CA LYS A 97 1.53 -1.81 -8.97
C LYS A 97 0.31 -2.53 -8.41
N SER A 98 -0.69 -2.75 -9.24
CA SER A 98 -1.81 -3.63 -8.98
C SER A 98 -1.81 -4.77 -9.98
N ASP A 99 -2.45 -5.89 -9.65
CA ASP A 99 -2.45 -7.09 -10.50
C ASP A 99 -1.00 -7.50 -10.82
N GLU A 100 -0.20 -7.57 -9.75
CA GLU A 100 1.24 -7.77 -9.85
C GLU A 100 1.57 -9.26 -9.88
N THR A 101 2.16 -9.69 -11.00
CA THR A 101 2.54 -11.09 -11.28
C THR A 101 3.99 -11.40 -10.92
N GLY A 102 4.81 -10.38 -10.62
CA GLY A 102 6.24 -10.53 -10.35
C GLY A 102 6.58 -10.77 -8.88
N VAL A 103 5.59 -10.87 -8.00
CA VAL A 103 5.78 -10.98 -6.56
C VAL A 103 4.96 -12.15 -6.03
N ASP A 104 5.67 -13.14 -5.49
CA ASP A 104 5.03 -14.22 -4.75
C ASP A 104 5.02 -13.90 -3.26
N GLN A 105 3.88 -14.13 -2.63
CA GLN A 105 3.79 -14.14 -1.19
C GLN A 105 4.54 -15.34 -0.60
N VAL A 106 5.39 -15.05 0.39
CA VAL A 106 6.01 -16.05 1.25
C VAL A 106 5.38 -15.95 2.63
N ALA A 107 4.73 -17.00 3.11
CA ALA A 107 3.98 -16.99 4.37
C ALA A 107 4.80 -16.48 5.58
N ALA A 108 6.10 -16.78 5.64
CA ALA A 108 6.99 -16.31 6.69
C ALA A 108 7.24 -14.78 6.68
N ASN A 109 6.87 -14.10 5.60
CA ASN A 109 7.01 -12.65 5.42
C ASN A 109 5.69 -11.89 5.65
N VAL A 110 4.60 -12.60 5.94
CA VAL A 110 3.30 -11.99 6.28
C VAL A 110 3.39 -11.39 7.68
N PHE A 111 2.98 -10.13 7.82
CA PHE A 111 3.03 -9.41 9.10
C PHE A 111 1.69 -8.80 9.49
N MET A 112 0.70 -8.82 8.60
CA MET A 112 -0.67 -8.39 8.88
C MET A 112 -1.64 -9.29 8.12
N GLU A 113 -2.71 -9.68 8.80
CA GLU A 113 -3.82 -10.41 8.23
C GLU A 113 -5.12 -9.70 8.63
N VAL A 114 -6.05 -9.55 7.69
CA VAL A 114 -7.36 -8.93 7.91
C VAL A 114 -8.43 -9.74 7.19
N SER A 115 -9.32 -10.38 7.96
CA SER A 115 -10.49 -11.06 7.38
C SER A 115 -11.70 -10.13 7.36
N LEU A 116 -12.38 -10.05 6.21
CA LEU A 116 -13.52 -9.18 5.98
C LEU A 116 -14.68 -9.94 5.35
N LEU A 117 -15.89 -9.59 5.80
CA LEU A 117 -17.11 -9.98 5.12
C LEU A 117 -17.28 -9.16 3.85
N ALA A 118 -18.01 -9.71 2.87
CA ALA A 118 -18.36 -9.03 1.63
C ALA A 118 -18.91 -7.62 1.88
N LEU A 119 -18.64 -6.70 0.95
CA LEU A 119 -19.11 -5.30 0.95
C LEU A 119 -18.72 -4.47 2.20
N THR A 120 -17.83 -4.97 3.06
CA THR A 120 -17.42 -4.28 4.28
C THR A 120 -16.04 -3.67 4.12
N PRO A 121 -15.89 -2.34 4.22
CA PRO A 121 -14.58 -1.72 4.30
C PRO A 121 -14.08 -1.66 5.76
N ILE A 122 -12.77 -1.76 5.94
CA ILE A 122 -12.11 -1.46 7.23
C ILE A 122 -10.88 -0.60 7.01
N GLU A 123 -10.61 0.30 7.96
CA GLU A 123 -9.35 1.02 8.05
C GLU A 123 -8.46 0.35 9.12
N VAL A 124 -7.23 0.00 8.75
CA VAL A 124 -6.23 -0.54 9.69
C VAL A 124 -5.01 0.38 9.72
N LYS A 125 -4.70 0.91 10.90
CA LYS A 125 -3.50 1.70 11.15
C LYS A 125 -2.33 0.78 11.50
N CYS A 126 -1.17 0.99 10.88
CA CYS A 126 -0.02 0.12 11.06
C CYS A 126 1.28 0.84 11.37
N GLY A 127 1.51 2.05 10.81
CA GLY A 127 2.75 2.80 11.02
C GLY A 127 4.00 2.06 10.55
N MET A 128 3.88 1.31 9.46
CA MET A 128 4.97 0.50 8.89
C MET A 128 6.01 1.38 8.22
N VAL A 129 7.30 1.07 8.41
CA VAL A 129 8.41 1.81 7.80
C VAL A 129 9.11 0.96 6.75
N LEU A 130 9.19 1.48 5.52
CA LEU A 130 9.89 0.87 4.40
C LEU A 130 11.15 1.67 4.09
N GLY A 131 12.31 1.08 4.34
CA GLY A 131 13.59 1.63 3.90
C GLY A 131 13.74 1.63 2.38
N GLY A 132 14.80 2.25 1.87
CA GLY A 132 15.10 2.25 0.43
C GLY A 132 15.28 0.82 -0.10
N GLY A 133 14.65 0.52 -1.23
CA GLY A 133 14.58 -0.80 -1.85
C GLY A 133 13.55 -1.75 -1.21
N VAL A 134 12.99 -1.42 -0.05
CA VAL A 134 12.04 -2.29 0.65
C VAL A 134 10.65 -2.10 0.08
N GLY A 135 9.95 -3.22 -0.16
CA GLY A 135 8.57 -3.23 -0.62
C GLY A 135 7.67 -4.13 0.20
N ILE A 136 6.37 -3.93 -0.03
CA ILE A 136 5.28 -4.74 0.51
C ILE A 136 4.34 -5.16 -0.61
N GLY A 137 3.71 -6.29 -0.42
CA GLY A 137 2.56 -6.76 -1.19
C GLY A 137 1.32 -6.89 -0.30
N VAL A 138 0.16 -6.78 -0.93
CA VAL A 138 -1.15 -7.08 -0.36
C VAL A 138 -1.80 -8.11 -1.24
N ASP A 139 -2.06 -9.30 -0.70
CA ASP A 139 -2.79 -10.34 -1.39
C ASP A 139 -4.21 -10.44 -0.87
N GLN A 140 -5.13 -10.83 -1.76
CA GLN A 140 -6.42 -11.35 -1.36
C GLN A 140 -6.36 -12.88 -1.34
N ILE A 141 -6.87 -13.48 -0.27
CA ILE A 141 -6.98 -14.91 -0.08
C ILE A 141 -8.46 -15.26 -0.09
N GLY A 142 -8.85 -16.05 -1.09
CA GLY A 142 -10.24 -16.37 -1.42
C GLY A 142 -10.53 -16.10 -2.89
N GLU A 143 -11.38 -16.91 -3.50
CA GLU A 143 -11.77 -16.80 -4.91
C GLU A 143 -12.93 -15.80 -5.07
N GLY A 144 -12.64 -14.51 -4.95
CA GLY A 144 -13.59 -13.43 -5.28
C GLY A 144 -13.22 -12.74 -6.58
N THR A 145 -14.20 -12.14 -7.22
CA THR A 145 -14.01 -11.43 -8.49
C THR A 145 -13.62 -9.97 -8.31
N LEU A 146 -13.79 -9.40 -7.11
CA LEU A 146 -13.52 -7.99 -6.86
C LEU A 146 -13.01 -7.75 -5.43
N ALA A 147 -11.87 -7.09 -5.31
CA ALA A 147 -11.42 -6.47 -4.07
C ALA A 147 -10.64 -5.18 -4.34
N CYS A 148 -10.45 -4.38 -3.28
CA CYS A 148 -9.52 -3.25 -3.36
C CYS A 148 -8.78 -3.00 -2.04
N CYS A 149 -7.60 -2.39 -2.19
CA CYS A 149 -6.79 -1.88 -1.10
C CYS A 149 -6.35 -0.45 -1.42
N ILE A 150 -6.43 0.42 -0.41
CA ILE A 150 -5.87 1.77 -0.45
C ILE A 150 -4.82 1.89 0.64
N ALA A 151 -3.57 2.08 0.27
CA ALA A 151 -2.49 2.39 1.20
C ALA A 151 -2.32 3.91 1.29
N PHE A 152 -2.17 4.43 2.51
CA PHE A 152 -1.82 5.81 2.77
C PHE A 152 -0.45 5.87 3.42
N GLY A 153 0.43 6.72 2.92
CA GLY A 153 1.78 6.84 3.46
C GLY A 153 2.43 8.18 3.17
N TYR A 154 3.61 8.38 3.77
CA TYR A 154 4.38 9.59 3.63
C TYR A 154 5.88 9.34 3.76
N PHE A 155 6.68 10.18 3.11
CA PHE A 155 8.14 10.10 3.21
C PHE A 155 8.68 10.92 4.37
N VAL A 156 9.75 10.41 4.98
CA VAL A 156 10.57 11.11 5.96
C VAL A 156 12.05 10.90 5.64
N ASP A 157 12.88 11.90 5.92
CA ASP A 157 14.33 11.76 5.77
C ASP A 157 14.86 10.68 6.72
N ARG A 158 15.70 9.78 6.19
CA ARG A 158 16.36 8.76 6.99
C ARG A 158 17.39 9.42 7.92
N LYS A 159 17.42 8.99 9.18
CA LYS A 159 18.42 9.46 10.15
C LYS A 159 19.77 8.79 9.93
#